data_AF-A0A2G2MV44-F1
#
_entry.id   AF-A0A2G2MV44-F1
#
_cell.length_a   1.000
_cell.length_b   1.000
_cell.length_c   1.000
_cell.angle_alpha   90.00
_cell.angle_beta   90.00
_cell.angle_gamma   90.00
#
_symmetry.space_group_name_H-M   'P 1'
#
loop_
_entity.id
_entity.type
_entity.pdbx_description
1 polymer ?
#
loop_
_entity_poly.entity_id
_entity_poly.type
_entity_poly.pdbx_seq_one_letter_code
_entity_poly.pdbx_strand_id
1 'polypeptide(L)'
;MKYTSIALTALIFLAGCATNGTKATVKEVPKVVKKEKVAVPPKPKKEHELKEVEDTNFSDSYMYPESTVKKAPVRKVAAAPVAASGTFSTMNKEQCIAMISQEKFDKYATMFGSEAASIKRCQMIKATQH
;
A
#
# COMPACT_ATOMS: atom_id res chain seq x y z
N MET A 1 15.70 45.28 19.27
CA MET A 1 15.02 45.37 17.95
C MET A 1 14.96 44.00 17.25
N LYS A 2 14.40 42.96 17.89
CA LYS A 2 14.30 41.61 17.29
C LYS A 2 12.89 41.00 17.36
N TYR A 3 11.94 41.72 17.97
CA TYR A 3 10.55 41.29 18.14
C TYR A 3 9.56 42.06 17.25
N THR A 4 10.01 43.12 16.58
CA THR A 4 9.18 43.90 15.65
C THR A 4 8.94 43.18 14.32
N SER A 5 9.82 42.26 13.94
CA SER A 5 9.67 41.45 12.72
C SER A 5 8.68 40.28 12.87
N ILE A 6 8.44 39.79 14.09
CA ILE A 6 7.50 38.69 14.34
C ILE A 6 6.05 39.20 14.40
N ALA A 7 5.85 40.45 14.82
CA ALA A 7 4.51 41.05 14.89
C ALA A 7 3.90 41.35 13.49
N LEU A 8 4.74 41.62 12.47
CA LEU A 8 4.26 42.00 11.14
C LEU A 8 3.73 40.79 10.34
N THR A 9 4.26 39.59 10.55
CA THR A 9 3.83 38.38 9.83
C THR A 9 2.54 37.77 10.39
N ALA A 10 2.24 37.97 11.68
CA ALA A 10 1.00 37.48 12.28
C ALA A 10 -0.26 38.24 11.78
N LEU A 11 -0.12 39.49 11.35
CA LEU A 11 -1.26 40.32 10.92
C LEU A 11 -1.79 39.93 9.52
N ILE A 12 -0.96 39.31 8.68
CA ILE A 12 -1.31 38.99 7.28
C ILE A 12 -2.20 37.73 7.19
N PHE A 13 -2.17 36.85 8.19
CA PHE A 13 -2.94 35.59 8.15
C PHE A 13 -4.41 35.69 8.60
N LEU A 14 -4.86 36.82 9.19
CA LEU A 14 -6.25 36.96 9.66
C LEU A 14 -7.22 37.62 8.65
N ALA A 15 -6.74 38.13 7.52
CA ALA A 15 -7.60 38.81 6.53
C ALA A 15 -8.21 37.88 5.45
N GLY A 16 -7.93 36.57 5.49
CA GLY A 16 -8.18 35.64 4.38
C GLY A 16 -9.47 34.82 4.40
N CYS A 17 -10.39 34.99 5.36
CA CYS A 17 -11.64 34.23 5.40
C CYS A 17 -12.86 35.14 5.58
N ALA A 18 -13.10 36.02 4.62
CA ALA A 18 -14.42 36.63 4.41
C ALA A 18 -15.14 35.88 3.29
N THR A 19 -15.89 34.82 3.66
CA THR A 19 -16.88 34.21 2.76
C THR A 19 -18.03 35.21 2.57
N ASN A 20 -17.97 35.98 1.49
CA ASN A 20 -19.09 36.80 1.06
C ASN A 20 -20.26 35.87 0.69
N GLY A 21 -21.28 35.86 1.54
CA GLY A 21 -22.52 35.15 1.31
C GLY A 21 -23.24 35.69 0.09
N THR A 22 -23.40 34.86 -0.93
CA THR A 22 -24.47 35.03 -1.91
C THR A 22 -25.69 34.31 -1.36
N LYS A 23 -26.71 35.07 -0.97
CA LYS A 23 -28.03 34.52 -0.63
C LYS A 23 -28.55 33.77 -1.85
N ALA A 24 -28.58 32.45 -1.77
CA ALA A 24 -29.25 31.63 -2.76
C ALA A 24 -30.73 31.99 -2.76
N THR A 25 -31.20 32.57 -3.86
CA THR A 25 -32.62 32.69 -4.16
C THR A 25 -33.19 31.28 -4.31
N VAL A 26 -34.05 30.90 -3.37
CA VAL A 26 -34.84 29.67 -3.44
C VAL A 26 -35.78 29.80 -4.63
N LYS A 27 -35.40 29.22 -5.77
CA LYS A 27 -36.37 28.91 -6.82
C LYS A 27 -37.22 27.76 -6.33
N GLU A 28 -38.50 28.02 -6.13
CA GLU A 28 -39.51 27.01 -5.84
C GLU A 28 -39.49 25.96 -6.96
N VAL A 29 -39.16 24.72 -6.61
CA VAL A 29 -39.09 23.60 -7.55
C VAL A 29 -40.53 23.19 -7.87
N PRO A 30 -40.94 23.12 -9.15
CA PRO A 30 -42.26 22.61 -9.49
C PRO A 30 -42.37 21.17 -9.02
N LYS A 31 -43.44 20.87 -8.26
CA LYS A 31 -43.79 19.51 -7.81
C LYS A 31 -43.78 18.55 -9.00
N VAL A 32 -42.74 17.72 -9.07
CA VAL A 32 -42.68 16.60 -10.00
C VAL A 32 -43.76 15.61 -9.57
N VAL A 33 -44.84 15.55 -10.35
CA VAL A 33 -45.84 14.49 -10.26
C VAL A 33 -45.11 13.18 -10.54
N LYS A 34 -44.87 12.39 -9.48
CA LYS A 34 -44.33 11.04 -9.59
C LYS A 34 -45.33 10.20 -10.38
N LYS A 35 -45.07 10.01 -11.67
CA LYS A 35 -45.69 8.91 -12.41
C LYS A 35 -45.23 7.62 -11.75
N GLU A 36 -46.15 6.94 -11.10
CA GLU A 36 -45.95 5.65 -10.47
C GLU A 36 -45.49 4.66 -11.54
N LYS A 37 -44.20 4.33 -11.51
CA LYS A 37 -43.63 3.34 -12.43
C LYS A 37 -44.06 1.99 -11.91
N VAL A 38 -44.94 1.31 -12.66
CA VAL A 38 -45.29 -0.10 -12.43
C VAL A 38 -43.99 -0.90 -12.38
N ALA A 39 -43.70 -1.47 -11.21
CA ALA A 39 -42.48 -2.24 -11.00
C ALA A 39 -42.57 -3.55 -11.78
N VAL A 40 -41.68 -3.72 -12.75
CA VAL A 40 -41.51 -5.00 -13.44
C VAL A 40 -40.93 -6.01 -12.43
N PRO A 41 -41.47 -7.23 -12.32
CA PRO A 41 -40.96 -8.22 -11.38
C PRO A 41 -39.50 -8.56 -11.70
N PRO A 42 -38.65 -8.72 -10.66
CA PRO A 42 -37.24 -9.05 -10.87
C PRO A 42 -37.12 -10.43 -11.53
N LYS A 43 -36.19 -10.53 -12.49
CA LYS A 43 -35.92 -11.79 -13.19
C LYS A 43 -35.46 -12.86 -12.18
N PRO A 44 -35.95 -14.11 -12.27
CA PRO A 44 -35.53 -15.18 -11.39
C PRO A 44 -34.03 -15.43 -11.51
N LYS A 45 -33.34 -15.48 -10.36
CA LYS A 45 -31.92 -15.83 -10.27
C LYS A 45 -31.80 -17.33 -10.50
N LYS A 46 -30.94 -17.73 -11.45
CA LYS A 46 -30.55 -19.12 -11.59
C LYS A 46 -29.42 -19.39 -10.60
N GLU A 47 -29.56 -20.45 -9.82
CA GLU A 47 -28.46 -20.97 -9.01
C GLU A 47 -27.55 -21.76 -9.96
N HIS A 48 -26.29 -21.32 -10.04
CA HIS A 48 -25.24 -22.04 -10.76
C HIS A 48 -24.34 -22.66 -9.70
N GLU A 49 -24.36 -23.98 -9.60
CA GLU A 49 -23.40 -24.70 -8.78
C GLU A 49 -22.02 -24.65 -9.43
N LEU A 50 -21.00 -24.47 -8.61
CA LEU A 50 -19.62 -24.51 -9.07
C LEU A 50 -19.31 -25.95 -9.47
N LYS A 51 -18.93 -26.16 -10.73
CA LYS A 51 -18.47 -27.48 -11.19
C LYS A 51 -17.09 -27.75 -10.60
N GLU A 52 -16.90 -28.96 -10.09
CA GLU A 52 -15.60 -29.46 -9.69
C GLU A 52 -14.71 -29.57 -10.94
N VAL A 53 -13.50 -29.00 -10.86
CA VAL A 53 -12.51 -29.04 -11.93
C VAL A 53 -11.36 -29.91 -11.44
N GLU A 54 -11.15 -31.06 -12.08
CA GLU A 54 -10.02 -31.92 -11.81
C GLU A 54 -8.75 -31.32 -12.45
N ASP A 55 -7.81 -30.85 -11.63
CA ASP A 55 -6.51 -30.37 -12.10
C ASP A 55 -5.53 -31.54 -12.18
N THR A 56 -5.61 -32.30 -13.28
CA THR A 56 -4.70 -33.41 -13.57
C THR A 56 -3.45 -32.97 -14.32
N ASN A 57 -3.18 -31.66 -14.43
CA ASN A 57 -2.04 -31.13 -15.19
C ASN A 57 -0.76 -31.03 -14.35
N PHE A 58 -0.76 -31.57 -13.13
CA PHE A 58 0.44 -31.63 -12.30
C PHE A 58 1.26 -32.88 -12.61
N SER A 59 2.54 -32.69 -12.94
CA SER A 59 3.51 -33.78 -12.92
C SER A 59 4.82 -33.33 -12.28
N ASP A 60 5.28 -34.07 -11.26
CA ASP A 60 6.52 -33.78 -10.53
C ASP A 60 7.74 -33.77 -11.44
N SER A 61 7.78 -34.68 -12.42
CA SER A 61 8.87 -34.75 -13.41
C SER A 61 8.93 -33.54 -14.34
N TYR A 62 7.79 -32.87 -14.57
CA TYR A 62 7.75 -31.63 -15.36
C TYR A 62 8.16 -30.43 -14.51
N MET A 63 7.74 -30.37 -13.25
CA MET A 63 8.14 -29.29 -12.33
C MET A 63 9.59 -29.40 -11.87
N TYR A 64 10.09 -30.62 -11.68
CA TYR A 64 11.40 -30.91 -11.12
C TYR A 64 12.06 -32.05 -11.91
N PRO A 65 12.56 -31.78 -13.13
CA PRO A 65 13.28 -32.78 -13.90
C PRO A 65 14.52 -33.25 -13.12
N GLU A 66 14.69 -34.56 -12.99
CA GLU A 66 15.85 -35.10 -12.28
C GLU A 66 17.12 -34.84 -13.07
N SER A 67 18.10 -34.20 -12.44
CA SER A 67 19.44 -34.08 -13.02
C SER A 67 20.18 -35.41 -12.91
N THR A 68 20.92 -35.78 -13.95
CA THR A 68 21.67 -37.04 -14.07
C THR A 68 22.91 -37.14 -13.16
N VAL A 69 23.12 -36.16 -12.28
CA VAL A 69 24.26 -36.11 -11.37
C VAL A 69 23.89 -36.79 -10.05
N LYS A 70 24.67 -37.81 -9.64
CA LYS A 70 24.44 -38.60 -8.43
C LYS A 70 24.22 -37.69 -7.21
N LYS A 71 23.01 -37.74 -6.64
CA LYS A 71 22.59 -37.00 -5.45
C LYS A 71 23.45 -37.43 -4.25
N ALA A 72 24.19 -36.49 -3.65
CA ALA A 72 24.86 -36.69 -2.37
C ALA A 72 23.81 -36.98 -1.27
N PRO A 73 24.13 -37.74 -0.21
CA PRO A 73 23.16 -38.15 0.80
C PRO A 73 22.50 -36.95 1.46
N VAL A 74 21.17 -36.92 1.40
CA VAL A 74 20.31 -35.88 1.97
C VAL A 74 20.46 -35.90 3.49
N ARG A 75 21.25 -34.97 4.02
CA ARG A 75 21.26 -34.63 5.43
C ARG A 75 19.88 -34.06 5.75
N LYS A 76 19.10 -34.73 6.60
CA LYS A 76 17.79 -34.26 7.07
C LYS A 76 17.93 -32.80 7.51
N VAL A 77 17.35 -31.88 6.75
CA VAL A 77 17.30 -30.47 7.09
C VAL A 77 16.31 -30.37 8.24
N ALA A 78 16.84 -30.26 9.47
CA ALA A 78 16.07 -29.75 10.59
C ALA A 78 15.38 -28.45 10.14
N ALA A 79 14.11 -28.29 10.53
CA ALA A 79 13.24 -27.17 10.21
C ALA A 79 14.04 -25.89 9.96
N ALA A 80 13.87 -25.33 8.75
CA ALA A 80 14.61 -24.18 8.28
C ALA A 80 14.72 -23.13 9.38
N PRO A 81 15.94 -22.72 9.81
CA PRO A 81 16.05 -21.43 10.44
C PRO A 81 15.57 -20.44 9.38
N VAL A 82 14.45 -19.78 9.66
CA VAL A 82 14.06 -18.47 9.11
C VAL A 82 15.33 -17.80 8.63
N ALA A 83 15.47 -17.65 7.31
CA ALA A 83 16.68 -17.20 6.63
C ALA A 83 17.38 -16.17 7.51
N ALA A 84 18.42 -16.63 8.20
CA ALA A 84 19.25 -15.79 9.01
C ALA A 84 19.69 -14.69 8.07
N SER A 85 19.35 -13.47 8.46
CA SER A 85 19.80 -12.21 7.89
C SER A 85 21.09 -12.44 7.14
N GLY A 86 21.02 -12.32 5.80
CA GLY A 86 22.22 -12.01 5.04
C GLY A 86 22.96 -10.92 5.81
N THR A 87 24.28 -10.98 5.81
CA THR A 87 25.17 -9.97 6.37
C THR A 87 24.94 -8.65 5.63
N PHE A 88 23.77 -8.07 5.82
CA PHE A 88 23.41 -6.73 5.43
C PHE A 88 24.25 -5.87 6.34
N SER A 89 25.20 -5.17 5.73
CA SER A 89 25.86 -4.01 6.31
C SER A 89 24.85 -3.31 7.21
N THR A 90 25.11 -3.33 8.53
CA THR A 90 24.23 -2.81 9.57
C THR A 90 24.01 -1.33 9.32
N MET A 91 23.00 -1.02 8.51
CA MET A 91 22.64 0.34 8.14
C MET A 91 21.79 0.90 9.27
N ASN A 92 22.26 1.96 9.91
CA ASN A 92 21.51 2.63 10.95
C ASN A 92 20.43 3.53 10.34
N LYS A 93 19.45 3.93 11.17
CA LYS A 93 18.33 4.79 10.77
C LYS A 93 18.79 6.08 10.11
N GLU A 94 19.83 6.71 10.65
CA GLU A 94 20.40 7.96 10.15
C GLU A 94 21.00 7.79 8.76
N GLN A 95 21.65 6.65 8.50
CA GLN A 95 22.23 6.34 7.19
C GLN A 95 21.14 6.10 6.15
N CYS A 96 20.06 5.43 6.53
CA CYS A 96 18.90 5.21 5.67
C CYS A 96 18.21 6.55 5.35
N ILE A 97 17.97 7.40 6.35
CA ILE A 97 17.40 8.75 6.17
C ILE A 97 18.29 9.62 5.27
N ALA A 98 19.62 9.59 5.46
CA ALA A 98 20.54 10.34 4.61
C ALA A 98 20.48 9.90 3.14
N MET A 99 20.11 8.65 2.86
CA MET A 99 20.04 8.12 1.51
C MET A 99 18.71 8.42 0.80
N ILE A 100 17.57 8.37 1.51
CA ILE A 100 16.24 8.50 0.90
C ILE A 100 15.45 9.73 1.34
N SER A 101 15.93 10.52 2.30
CA SER A 101 15.22 11.56 3.07
C SER A 101 14.29 11.05 4.18
N GLN A 102 14.03 11.91 5.17
CA GLN A 102 13.18 11.60 6.33
C GLN A 102 11.73 11.31 5.92
N GLU A 103 11.18 12.08 4.98
CA GLU A 103 9.81 11.89 4.49
C GLU A 103 9.60 10.51 3.85
N LYS A 104 10.60 10.02 3.09
CA LYS A 104 10.53 8.69 2.47
C LYS A 104 10.72 7.58 3.50
N PHE A 105 11.58 7.79 4.49
CA PHE A 105 11.74 6.86 5.60
C PHE A 105 10.44 6.67 6.38
N ASP A 106 9.78 7.78 6.74
CA ASP A 106 8.50 7.76 7.46
C ASP A 106 7.39 7.11 6.62
N LYS A 107 7.40 7.36 5.30
CA LYS A 107 6.48 6.69 4.37
C LYS A 107 6.72 5.17 4.31
N TYR A 108 7.96 4.72 4.36
CA TYR A 108 8.25 3.28 4.47
C TYR A 108 7.89 2.73 5.83
N ALA A 109 8.09 3.47 6.92
CA ALA A 109 7.73 3.02 8.26
C ALA A 109 6.22 2.83 8.39
N THR A 110 5.42 3.74 7.80
CA THR A 110 3.96 3.61 7.73
C THR A 110 3.49 2.46 6.84
N MET A 111 4.14 2.23 5.70
CA MET A 111 3.80 1.13 4.79
C MET A 111 4.16 -0.25 5.36
N PHE A 112 5.31 -0.38 6.03
CA PHE A 112 5.81 -1.66 6.53
C PHE A 112 5.55 -1.88 8.03
N GLY A 113 4.93 -0.92 8.70
CA GLY A 113 4.55 -1.00 10.12
C GLY A 113 5.71 -1.09 11.10
N SER A 114 6.96 -0.92 10.66
CA SER A 114 8.14 -0.98 11.52
C SER A 114 9.33 -0.24 10.94
N GLU A 115 10.10 0.44 11.80
CA GLU A 115 11.33 1.12 11.40
C GLU A 115 12.39 0.14 10.88
N ALA A 116 12.46 -1.07 11.45
CA ALA A 116 13.39 -2.11 11.03
C ALA A 116 13.13 -2.59 9.60
N ALA A 117 11.86 -2.64 9.16
CA ALA A 117 11.53 -3.00 7.78
C ALA A 117 11.92 -1.89 6.78
N SER A 118 11.77 -0.61 7.16
CA SER A 118 12.26 0.53 6.38
C SER A 118 13.77 0.49 6.18
N ILE A 119 14.51 0.14 7.24
CA ILE A 119 15.97 -0.05 7.16
C ILE A 119 16.32 -1.17 6.19
N LYS A 120 15.61 -2.31 6.21
CA LYS A 120 15.80 -3.39 5.21
C LYS A 120 15.52 -2.92 3.78
N ARG A 121 14.50 -2.09 3.57
CA ARG A 121 14.20 -1.50 2.25
C ARG A 121 15.34 -0.59 1.79
N CYS A 122 15.89 0.24 2.68
CA CYS A 122 17.09 1.03 2.39
C CYS A 122 18.29 0.16 2.03
N GLN A 123 18.53 -0.94 2.75
CA GLN A 123 19.62 -1.87 2.44
C GLN A 123 19.47 -2.48 1.04
N MET A 124 18.25 -2.87 0.67
CA MET A 124 17.96 -3.35 -0.70
C MET A 124 18.20 -2.26 -1.75
N ILE A 125 17.70 -1.04 -1.51
CA ILE A 125 17.89 0.10 -2.43
C ILE A 125 19.38 0.42 -2.61
N LYS A 126 20.17 0.34 -1.53
CA LYS A 126 21.63 0.53 -1.55
C LYS A 126 22.32 -0.56 -2.39
N ALA A 127 21.87 -1.81 -2.28
CA ALA A 127 22.40 -2.92 -3.07
C ALA A 127 22.05 -2.83 -4.58
N THR A 128 20.99 -2.10 -4.94
CA THR A 128 20.57 -1.90 -6.35
C THR A 128 21.11 -0.63 -6.99
N GLN A 129 21.75 0.28 -6.24
CA GLN A 129 22.34 1.52 -6.75
C GLN A 129 23.75 1.34 -7.36
N HIS A 130 23.99 0.18 -7.97
CA HIS A 130 25.20 -0.08 -8.76
C HIS A 130 25.11 0.54 -10.14
#